data_AF-A0AAU8UDC4-F1
#
_entry.id   AF-A0AAU8UDC4-F1
#
_cell.length_a   1.000
_cell.length_b   1.000
_cell.length_c   1.000
_cell.angle_alpha   90.00
_cell.angle_beta   90.00
_cell.angle_gamma   90.00
#
_symmetry.space_group_name_H-M   'P 1'
#
loop_
_entity.id
_entity.type
_entity.pdbx_description
1 polymer ?
#
loop_
_entity_poly.entity_id
_entity_poly.type
_entity_poly.pdbx_seq_one_letter_code
_entity_poly.pdbx_strand_id
1 'polypeptide(L)'
;MRGAHAGSVSRRSAGSSRFALIAARHDLRLDDDVPEFTRGLLDTLHGAFLRPFPSCAIAQFHGDRDAEQTEPRVVARGTQLVAPIARQVFLTAADVTLVPLAVLATRYTTSAVAPMHTPLPPDTAGLLSFTLELTSPSATFAIVPDVLRFHLTGTREVVAALVDGVLLHTHSSFAKESCTGIKSTLRND
;
A
#
# COMPACT_ATOMS: atom_id res chain seq x y z
N MET A 1 40.14 -60.89 34.42
CA MET A 1 39.07 -60.44 35.35
C MET A 1 38.75 -58.98 34.99
N ARG A 2 37.50 -58.70 34.60
CA ARG A 2 36.91 -57.38 34.25
C ARG A 2 37.46 -56.73 32.96
N GLY A 3 36.67 -56.18 32.05
CA GLY A 3 35.25 -55.89 32.03
C GLY A 3 35.03 -54.75 31.01
N ALA A 4 34.22 -55.00 30.00
CA ALA A 4 33.91 -54.12 28.89
C ALA A 4 33.32 -52.76 29.32
N HIS A 5 33.65 -51.70 28.57
CA HIS A 5 32.78 -50.52 28.42
C HIS A 5 32.81 -50.05 26.96
N ALA A 6 32.00 -50.71 26.12
CA ALA A 6 31.64 -50.21 24.81
C ALA A 6 30.46 -49.25 24.97
N GLY A 7 30.66 -47.98 24.56
CA GLY A 7 29.63 -46.95 24.59
C GLY A 7 28.47 -47.33 23.66
N SER A 8 27.29 -47.53 24.24
CA SER A 8 26.06 -47.78 23.49
C SER A 8 25.57 -46.48 22.84
N VAL A 9 25.71 -46.38 21.53
CA VAL A 9 25.04 -45.38 20.69
C VAL A 9 23.52 -45.56 20.85
N SER A 10 22.89 -44.56 21.46
CA SER A 10 21.44 -44.43 21.58
C SER A 10 20.81 -44.30 20.19
N ARG A 11 20.28 -45.41 19.66
CA ARG A 11 19.40 -45.40 18.49
C ARG A 11 18.09 -44.76 18.90
N ARG A 12 17.95 -43.45 18.66
CA ARG A 12 16.68 -42.73 18.82
C ARG A 12 15.64 -43.38 17.90
N SER A 13 14.59 -43.91 18.51
CA SER A 13 13.48 -44.55 17.82
C SER A 13 12.68 -43.52 17.02
N ALA A 14 12.82 -43.56 15.69
CA ALA A 14 12.05 -42.75 14.76
C ALA A 14 10.53 -43.02 14.78
N GLY A 15 10.06 -44.00 15.57
CA GLY A 15 8.65 -44.35 15.71
C GLY A 15 7.85 -43.46 16.67
N SER A 16 8.48 -42.88 17.70
CA SER A 16 7.76 -42.19 18.78
C SER A 16 7.09 -40.88 18.35
N SER A 17 7.69 -40.16 17.38
CA SER A 17 7.16 -38.88 16.91
C SER A 17 5.83 -39.03 16.15
N ARG A 18 5.65 -40.11 15.38
CA ARG A 18 4.41 -40.37 14.64
C ARG A 18 3.22 -40.65 15.54
N PHE A 19 3.40 -41.45 16.59
CA PHE A 19 2.32 -41.72 17.56
C PHE A 19 1.95 -40.48 18.35
N ALA A 20 2.93 -39.67 18.76
CA ALA A 20 2.68 -38.39 19.42
C ALA A 20 1.89 -37.41 18.51
N LEU A 21 2.21 -37.36 17.21
CA LEU A 21 1.52 -36.49 16.25
C LEU A 21 0.08 -36.94 15.95
N ILE A 22 -0.18 -38.25 15.95
CA ILE A 22 -1.53 -38.79 15.75
C ILE A 22 -2.38 -38.57 17.01
N ALA A 23 -1.83 -38.79 18.21
CA ALA A 23 -2.52 -38.52 19.47
C ALA A 23 -2.86 -37.03 19.59
N ALA A 24 -1.90 -36.13 19.34
CA ALA A 24 -2.14 -34.69 19.37
C ALA A 24 -3.20 -34.22 18.35
N ARG A 25 -3.29 -34.85 17.16
CA ARG A 25 -4.37 -34.57 16.19
C ARG A 25 -5.73 -35.07 16.64
N HIS A 26 -5.75 -36.17 17.39
CA HIS A 26 -6.98 -36.70 17.95
C HIS A 26 -7.49 -35.81 19.08
N ASP A 27 -6.59 -35.38 19.97
CA ASP A 27 -6.90 -34.44 21.05
C ASP A 27 -7.38 -33.09 20.49
N LEU A 28 -6.72 -32.54 19.47
CA LEU A 28 -7.16 -31.29 18.81
C LEU A 28 -8.56 -31.40 18.18
N ARG A 29 -8.93 -32.58 17.67
CA ARG A 29 -10.27 -32.83 17.10
C ARG A 29 -11.34 -33.01 18.17
N LEU A 30 -10.96 -33.51 19.35
CA LEU A 30 -11.86 -33.63 20.50
C LEU A 30 -12.07 -32.27 21.17
N ASP A 31 -11.04 -31.41 21.17
CA ASP A 31 -11.14 -30.04 21.70
C ASP A 31 -11.88 -29.08 20.75
N ASP A 32 -11.94 -29.39 19.44
CA ASP A 32 -12.73 -28.66 18.44
C ASP A 32 -14.25 -28.99 18.56
N ASP A 33 -14.87 -28.58 19.67
CA ASP A 33 -16.30 -28.73 19.95
C ASP A 33 -17.18 -27.74 19.18
N VAL A 34 -16.82 -27.36 17.95
CA VAL A 34 -17.72 -26.57 17.08
C VAL A 34 -18.63 -27.56 16.34
N PRO A 35 -19.90 -27.74 16.75
CA PRO A 35 -20.78 -28.66 16.05
C PRO A 35 -20.88 -28.25 14.57
N GLU A 36 -20.85 -29.24 13.68
CA GLU A 36 -20.99 -29.06 12.22
C GLU A 36 -22.21 -28.18 11.87
N PHE A 37 -23.24 -28.21 12.73
CA PHE A 37 -24.42 -27.35 12.65
C PHE A 37 -24.11 -25.85 12.77
N THR A 38 -23.28 -25.43 13.73
CA THR A 38 -22.87 -24.01 13.85
C THR A 38 -22.03 -23.56 12.67
N ARG A 39 -21.19 -24.44 12.11
CA ARG A 39 -20.40 -24.14 10.91
C ARG A 39 -21.30 -23.97 9.68
N GLY A 40 -22.26 -24.87 9.48
CA GLY A 40 -23.24 -24.75 8.39
C GLY A 40 -24.14 -23.52 8.51
N LEU A 41 -24.52 -23.13 9.73
CA LEU A 41 -25.27 -21.89 9.97
C LEU A 41 -24.41 -20.65 9.66
N LEU A 42 -23.15 -20.63 10.07
CA LEU A 42 -22.20 -19.55 9.77
C LEU A 42 -21.85 -19.46 8.28
N ASP A 43 -21.73 -20.58 7.56
CA ASP A 43 -21.56 -20.60 6.10
C ASP A 43 -22.77 -19.97 5.39
N THR A 44 -23.98 -20.19 5.91
CA THR A 44 -25.22 -19.68 5.33
C THR A 44 -25.44 -18.19 5.65
N LEU A 45 -25.15 -17.76 6.89
CA LEU A 45 -25.33 -16.38 7.32
C LEU A 45 -24.16 -15.47 6.89
N HIS A 46 -22.93 -15.99 6.86
CA HIS A 46 -21.70 -15.21 6.70
C HIS A 46 -20.62 -15.94 5.88
N GLY A 47 -21.00 -16.57 4.77
CA GLY A 47 -20.09 -17.31 3.88
C GLY A 47 -18.92 -16.51 3.25
N ALA A 48 -18.85 -15.19 3.45
CA ALA A 48 -17.70 -14.36 3.08
C ALA A 48 -16.61 -14.31 4.17
N PHE A 49 -16.96 -14.50 5.45
CA PHE A 49 -16.03 -14.42 6.58
C PHE A 49 -15.21 -15.70 6.77
N LEU A 50 -15.71 -16.83 6.27
CA LEU A 50 -15.02 -18.13 6.34
C LEU A 50 -14.06 -18.36 5.17
N ARG A 51 -14.00 -17.43 4.20
CA ARG A 51 -13.06 -17.53 3.08
C ARG A 51 -11.70 -16.96 3.48
N PRO A 52 -10.59 -17.64 3.16
CA PRO A 52 -9.27 -17.07 3.37
C PRO A 52 -9.13 -15.78 2.56
N PHE A 53 -8.58 -14.74 3.20
CA PHE A 53 -8.31 -13.48 2.52
C PHE A 53 -7.27 -13.70 1.43
N PRO A 54 -7.52 -13.26 0.18
CA PRO A 54 -6.58 -13.47 -0.91
C PRO A 54 -5.30 -12.65 -0.68
N SER A 55 -4.19 -13.08 -1.27
CA SER A 55 -2.98 -12.27 -1.31
C SER A 55 -3.26 -10.96 -2.06
N CYS A 56 -2.87 -9.83 -1.47
CA CYS A 56 -2.98 -8.51 -2.07
C CYS A 56 -1.62 -7.82 -2.09
N ALA A 57 -1.36 -7.04 -3.15
CA ALA A 57 -0.15 -6.25 -3.31
C ALA A 57 -0.49 -4.89 -3.93
N ILE A 58 0.35 -3.91 -3.67
CA ILE A 58 0.25 -2.58 -4.27
C ILE A 58 1.25 -2.51 -5.41
N ALA A 59 0.76 -2.34 -6.64
CA ALA A 59 1.59 -2.22 -7.83
C ALA A 59 1.81 -0.74 -8.16
N GLN A 60 3.07 -0.36 -8.41
CA GLN A 60 3.43 0.95 -8.91
C GLN A 60 3.69 0.89 -10.41
N PHE A 61 2.92 1.65 -11.18
CA PHE A 61 3.13 1.81 -12.60
C PHE A 61 4.13 2.94 -12.84
N HIS A 62 5.21 2.64 -13.54
CA HIS A 62 6.17 3.64 -14.00
C HIS A 62 5.85 3.95 -15.46
N GLY A 63 5.49 5.20 -15.75
CA GLY A 63 5.45 5.69 -17.12
C GLY A 63 6.86 5.77 -17.66
N ASP A 64 7.03 5.47 -18.95
CA ASP A 64 8.30 5.71 -19.63
C ASP A 64 8.52 7.22 -19.77
N ARG A 65 9.69 7.70 -19.39
CA ARG A 65 10.02 9.14 -19.40
C ARG A 65 10.24 9.64 -20.83
N ASP A 66 10.65 8.75 -21.73
CA ASP A 66 10.91 9.07 -23.14
C ASP A 66 9.67 8.88 -24.03
N ALA A 67 8.58 8.33 -23.47
CA ALA A 67 7.33 8.20 -24.21
C ALA A 67 6.59 9.55 -24.28
N GLU A 68 6.17 9.92 -25.48
CA GLU A 68 5.27 11.05 -25.72
C GLU A 68 3.83 10.67 -25.34
N GLN A 69 3.58 10.56 -24.03
CA GLN A 69 2.23 10.35 -23.53
C GLN A 69 1.50 11.69 -23.46
N THR A 70 0.74 12.00 -24.50
CA THR A 70 -0.08 13.23 -24.59
C THR A 70 -1.49 13.04 -24.02
N GLU A 71 -1.96 11.80 -23.84
CA GLU A 71 -3.30 11.48 -23.32
C GLU A 71 -3.27 10.58 -22.07
N PRO A 72 -4.24 10.72 -21.15
CA PRO A 72 -4.34 9.84 -19.98
C PRO A 72 -4.62 8.39 -20.41
N ARG A 73 -3.88 7.43 -19.86
CA ARG A 73 -4.05 6.01 -20.17
C ARG A 73 -4.78 5.31 -19.03
N VAL A 74 -5.94 4.73 -19.31
CA VAL A 74 -6.72 4.01 -18.28
C VAL A 74 -6.32 2.54 -18.23
N VAL A 75 -6.00 2.04 -17.04
CA VAL A 75 -5.88 0.63 -16.73
C VAL A 75 -7.20 0.18 -16.10
N ALA A 76 -7.96 -0.62 -16.83
CA ALA A 76 -9.26 -1.10 -16.37
C ALA A 76 -9.13 -2.05 -15.17
N ARG A 77 -10.16 -2.09 -14.34
CA ARG A 77 -10.36 -3.10 -13.30
C ARG A 77 -10.33 -4.51 -13.89
N GLY A 78 -9.69 -5.45 -13.20
CA GLY A 78 -9.53 -6.82 -13.67
C GLY A 78 -8.36 -7.02 -14.64
N THR A 79 -7.54 -5.98 -14.88
CA THR A 79 -6.30 -6.14 -15.65
C THR A 79 -5.35 -7.07 -14.90
N GLN A 80 -4.82 -8.06 -15.61
CA GLN A 80 -3.88 -9.04 -15.06
C GLN A 80 -2.48 -8.44 -14.93
N LEU A 81 -1.90 -8.53 -13.73
CA LEU A 81 -0.53 -8.14 -13.41
C LEU A 81 0.23 -9.37 -12.93
N VAL A 82 1.34 -9.69 -13.60
CA VAL A 82 2.16 -10.85 -13.24
C VAL A 82 3.30 -10.39 -12.34
N ALA A 83 3.36 -10.92 -11.12
CA ALA A 83 4.46 -10.64 -10.21
C ALA A 83 5.76 -11.26 -10.72
N PRO A 84 6.87 -10.50 -10.79
CA PRO A 84 8.10 -10.92 -11.45
C PRO A 84 8.77 -12.13 -10.78
N ILE A 85 8.65 -12.25 -9.45
CA ILE A 85 9.39 -13.25 -8.66
C ILE A 85 8.61 -14.57 -8.56
N ALA A 86 7.29 -14.51 -8.43
CA ALA A 86 6.47 -15.66 -8.04
C ALA A 86 5.54 -16.19 -9.15
N ARG A 87 5.53 -15.55 -10.34
CA ARG A 87 4.55 -15.81 -11.43
C ARG A 87 3.09 -15.80 -10.98
N GLN A 88 2.80 -15.20 -9.83
CA GLN A 88 1.45 -15.01 -9.32
C GLN A 88 0.76 -13.93 -10.15
N VAL A 89 -0.50 -14.19 -10.49
CA VAL A 89 -1.34 -13.24 -11.23
C VAL A 89 -2.22 -12.50 -10.25
N PHE A 90 -2.07 -11.18 -10.22
CA PHE A 90 -2.93 -10.27 -9.48
C PHE A 90 -3.87 -9.56 -10.46
N LEU A 91 -5.04 -9.15 -9.98
CA LEU A 91 -5.99 -8.36 -10.74
C LEU A 91 -6.06 -6.95 -10.17
N THR A 92 -6.13 -5.95 -11.03
CA THR A 92 -6.41 -4.57 -10.60
C THR A 92 -7.80 -4.50 -9.96
N ALA A 93 -7.89 -3.91 -8.78
CA ALA A 93 -9.14 -3.85 -8.00
C ALA A 93 -10.12 -2.77 -8.50
N ALA A 94 -9.62 -1.75 -9.20
CA ALA A 94 -10.37 -0.60 -9.71
C ALA A 94 -9.72 -0.04 -10.98
N ASP A 95 -10.44 0.85 -11.66
CA ASP A 95 -9.90 1.62 -12.78
C ASP A 95 -8.86 2.64 -12.27
N VAL A 96 -7.72 2.69 -12.94
CA VAL A 96 -6.60 3.57 -12.62
C VAL A 96 -6.19 4.36 -13.86
N THR A 97 -6.32 5.68 -13.78
CA THR A 97 -5.84 6.60 -14.83
C THR A 97 -4.37 6.89 -14.63
N LEU A 98 -3.54 6.50 -15.58
CA LEU A 98 -2.11 6.76 -15.62
C LEU A 98 -1.87 8.06 -16.40
N VAL A 99 -1.27 9.02 -15.72
CA VAL A 99 -0.77 10.28 -16.29
C VAL A 99 0.74 10.36 -16.12
N PRO A 100 1.46 11.05 -17.01
CA PRO A 100 2.92 11.21 -16.93
C PRO A 100 3.28 12.21 -15.83
N LEU A 101 2.98 11.88 -14.58
CA LEU A 101 3.18 12.74 -13.42
C LEU A 101 4.00 11.99 -12.36
N ALA A 102 5.05 12.64 -11.87
CA ALA A 102 5.88 12.14 -10.78
C ALA A 102 5.85 13.09 -9.59
N VAL A 103 5.95 12.53 -8.38
CA VAL A 103 6.18 13.29 -7.16
C VAL A 103 7.68 13.49 -7.00
N LEU A 104 8.16 14.72 -7.19
CA LEU A 104 9.57 15.08 -7.09
C LEU A 104 10.01 15.25 -5.63
N ALA A 105 9.15 15.87 -4.81
CA ALA A 105 9.45 16.12 -3.41
C ALA A 105 8.19 16.19 -2.56
N THR A 106 8.33 15.88 -1.28
CA THR A 106 7.32 16.12 -0.26
C THR A 106 8.01 16.78 0.92
N ARG A 107 7.45 17.89 1.42
CA ARG A 107 8.04 18.66 2.53
C ARG A 107 6.96 19.06 3.52
N TYR A 108 7.28 18.93 4.80
CA TYR A 108 6.48 19.45 5.89
C TYR A 108 7.25 20.55 6.61
N THR A 109 6.62 21.70 6.79
CA THR A 109 7.21 22.87 7.47
C THR A 109 6.30 23.34 8.58
N THR A 110 6.80 23.37 9.82
CA THR A 110 6.05 23.79 11.02
C THR A 110 5.95 25.30 11.17
N SER A 111 6.88 26.06 10.59
CA SER A 111 6.76 27.51 10.48
C SER A 111 5.97 27.82 9.23
N ALA A 112 4.74 28.31 9.41
CA ALA A 112 3.87 28.84 8.36
C ALA A 112 4.48 30.12 7.75
N VAL A 113 5.66 30.00 7.13
CA VAL A 113 6.15 31.04 6.22
C VAL A 113 5.25 30.95 5.00
N ALA A 114 4.26 31.82 4.98
CA ALA A 114 3.38 32.01 3.86
C ALA A 114 4.20 32.09 2.57
N PRO A 115 3.88 31.29 1.54
CA PRO A 115 4.35 31.62 0.20
C PRO A 115 4.00 33.09 -0.05
N MET A 116 4.99 33.88 -0.50
CA MET A 116 4.76 35.26 -0.89
C MET A 116 3.53 35.27 -1.80
N HIS A 117 2.48 36.01 -1.42
CA HIS A 117 1.18 36.13 -2.10
C HIS A 117 0.03 35.18 -1.70
N THR A 118 0.11 34.42 -0.61
CA THR A 118 -1.05 33.65 -0.11
C THR A 118 -1.32 33.94 1.37
N PRO A 119 -2.53 34.44 1.73
CA PRO A 119 -2.88 34.60 3.14
C PRO A 119 -3.04 33.22 3.76
N LEU A 120 -2.18 32.88 4.72
CA LEU A 120 -2.37 31.68 5.53
C LEU A 120 -3.40 31.99 6.63
N PRO A 121 -4.35 31.08 6.89
CA PRO A 121 -5.23 31.17 8.05
C PRO A 121 -4.39 31.31 9.34
N PRO A 122 -4.82 32.16 10.29
CA PRO A 122 -4.02 32.46 11.49
C PRO A 122 -3.79 31.26 12.41
N ASP A 123 -4.54 30.16 12.26
CA ASP A 123 -4.44 28.92 13.04
C ASP A 123 -3.64 27.81 12.33
N THR A 124 -2.79 28.17 11.36
CA THR A 124 -2.01 27.18 10.59
C THR A 124 -0.79 26.70 11.38
N ALA A 125 -0.84 25.47 11.90
CA ALA A 125 0.28 24.84 12.63
C ALA A 125 1.43 24.35 11.74
N GLY A 126 1.19 24.20 10.43
CA GLY A 126 2.22 23.78 9.48
C GLY A 126 1.70 23.67 8.05
N LEU A 127 2.62 23.52 7.11
CA LEU A 127 2.35 23.38 5.69
C LEU A 127 2.95 22.07 5.17
N LEU A 128 2.12 21.27 4.53
CA LEU A 128 2.53 20.09 3.77
C LEU A 128 2.50 20.45 2.28
N SER A 129 3.64 20.31 1.61
CA SER A 129 3.78 20.61 0.18
C SER A 129 4.24 19.37 -0.59
N PHE A 130 3.60 19.17 -1.75
CA PHE A 130 3.97 18.16 -2.73
C PHE A 130 4.44 18.87 -3.98
N THR A 131 5.65 18.55 -4.44
CA THR A 131 6.17 19.04 -5.72
C THR A 131 5.92 17.97 -6.77
N LEU A 132 5.15 18.33 -7.80
CA LEU A 132 4.79 17.45 -8.89
C LEU A 132 5.49 17.91 -10.17
N GLU A 133 5.96 16.95 -10.97
CA GLU A 133 6.63 17.20 -12.24
C GLU A 133 6.02 16.28 -13.31
N LEU A 134 5.85 16.82 -14.52
CA LEU A 134 5.45 16.01 -15.66
C LEU A 134 6.66 15.24 -16.19
N THR A 135 6.52 13.92 -16.33
CA THR A 135 7.61 13.05 -16.79
C THR A 135 7.78 13.07 -18.30
N SER A 136 6.76 13.51 -19.06
CA SER A 136 6.79 13.60 -20.51
C SER A 136 6.95 15.07 -20.95
N PRO A 137 7.91 15.39 -21.83
CA PRO A 137 8.20 16.78 -22.24
C PRO A 137 7.09 17.41 -23.09
N SER A 138 6.29 16.59 -23.77
CA SER A 138 5.19 17.03 -24.65
C SER A 138 3.85 17.17 -23.91
N ALA A 139 3.78 16.76 -22.64
CA ALA A 139 2.56 16.81 -21.85
C ALA A 139 2.38 18.18 -21.17
N THR A 140 1.13 18.63 -21.05
CA THR A 140 0.74 19.82 -20.27
C THR A 140 -0.07 19.39 -19.05
N PHE A 141 -0.08 20.16 -17.97
CA PHE A 141 -0.84 19.85 -16.74
C PHE A 141 -2.35 19.67 -16.96
N ALA A 142 -2.90 20.10 -18.11
CA ALA A 142 -4.27 19.82 -18.53
C ALA A 142 -4.58 18.30 -18.69
N ILE A 143 -3.56 17.45 -18.82
CA ILE A 143 -3.71 15.99 -18.86
C ILE A 143 -4.08 15.40 -17.49
N VAL A 144 -3.83 16.13 -16.40
CA VAL A 144 -4.02 15.65 -15.03
C VAL A 144 -5.52 15.63 -14.71
N PRO A 145 -6.07 14.52 -14.19
CA PRO A 145 -7.48 14.45 -13.83
C PRO A 145 -7.81 15.34 -12.62
N ASP A 146 -9.09 15.70 -12.48
CA ASP A 146 -9.60 16.48 -11.34
C ASP A 146 -9.32 15.82 -9.98
N VAL A 147 -9.24 14.49 -9.96
CA VAL A 147 -8.98 13.70 -8.74
C VAL A 147 -7.71 12.89 -8.92
N LEU A 148 -6.66 13.28 -8.20
CA LEU A 148 -5.41 12.55 -8.12
C LEU A 148 -5.35 11.71 -6.84
N ARG A 149 -5.09 10.41 -6.98
CA ARG A 149 -4.97 9.48 -5.85
C ARG A 149 -3.51 9.33 -5.46
N PHE A 150 -3.18 9.65 -4.21
CA PHE A 150 -1.85 9.44 -3.64
C PHE A 150 -1.83 8.20 -2.77
N HIS A 151 -0.79 7.38 -2.91
CA HIS A 151 -0.48 6.31 -1.98
C HIS A 151 0.71 6.73 -1.12
N LEU A 152 0.51 6.72 0.20
CA LEU A 152 1.53 7.10 1.17
C LEU A 152 2.23 5.83 1.67
N THR A 153 3.51 5.71 1.36
CA THR A 153 4.36 4.59 1.78
C THR A 153 5.41 5.09 2.77
N GLY A 154 5.56 4.42 3.91
CA GLY A 154 6.53 4.80 4.94
C GLY A 154 6.35 4.02 6.23
N THR A 155 6.96 4.50 7.31
CA THR A 155 6.72 3.98 8.66
C THR A 155 5.27 4.25 9.08
N ARG A 156 4.67 3.31 9.81
CA ARG A 156 3.24 3.35 10.14
C ARG A 156 2.85 4.61 10.88
N GLU A 157 3.70 5.07 11.78
CA GLU A 157 3.48 6.24 12.63
C GLU A 157 3.45 7.52 11.80
N VAL A 158 4.39 7.63 10.85
CA VAL A 158 4.49 8.80 9.96
C VAL A 158 3.33 8.82 8.97
N VAL A 159 2.99 7.67 8.37
CA VAL A 159 1.86 7.59 7.43
C VAL A 159 0.55 7.90 8.15
N ALA A 160 0.31 7.37 9.34
CA ALA A 160 -0.89 7.66 10.12
C ALA A 160 -1.01 9.16 10.43
N ALA A 161 0.06 9.77 10.97
CA ALA A 161 0.08 11.21 11.26
C ALA A 161 -0.12 12.06 9.99
N LEU A 162 0.44 11.65 8.86
CA LEU A 162 0.28 12.35 7.59
C LEU A 162 -1.14 12.24 7.04
N VAL A 163 -1.75 11.05 7.13
CA VAL A 163 -3.15 10.82 6.74
C VAL A 163 -4.09 11.67 7.60
N ASP A 164 -3.89 11.68 8.92
CA ASP A 164 -4.69 12.48 9.84
C ASP A 164 -4.51 13.98 9.56
N GLY A 165 -3.27 14.42 9.31
CA GLY A 165 -2.98 15.81 8.93
C GLY A 165 -3.69 16.23 7.64
N VAL A 166 -3.67 15.39 6.61
CA VAL A 166 -4.26 15.69 5.30
C VAL A 166 -5.79 15.59 5.33
N LEU A 167 -6.37 14.54 5.94
CA LEU A 167 -7.81 14.28 5.84
C LEU A 167 -8.64 15.01 6.89
N LEU A 168 -8.09 15.27 8.09
CA LEU A 168 -8.84 15.85 9.20
C LEU A 168 -8.50 17.32 9.47
N HIS A 169 -7.26 17.74 9.16
CA HIS A 169 -6.73 19.04 9.60
C HIS A 169 -6.40 20.00 8.44
N THR A 170 -6.71 19.64 7.19
CA THR A 170 -6.48 20.53 6.05
C THR A 170 -7.55 21.61 5.99
N HIS A 171 -7.16 22.84 6.33
CA HIS A 171 -8.05 24.01 6.28
C HIS A 171 -8.10 24.68 4.89
N SER A 172 -7.03 24.57 4.11
CA SER A 172 -6.93 25.17 2.77
C SER A 172 -5.83 24.50 1.95
N SER A 173 -6.04 24.36 0.64
CA SER A 173 -5.05 23.88 -0.32
C SER A 173 -4.70 24.99 -1.32
N PHE A 174 -3.42 25.08 -1.68
CA PHE A 174 -2.95 26.03 -2.69
C PHE A 174 -2.05 25.30 -3.68
N ALA A 175 -2.18 25.65 -4.97
CA ALA A 175 -1.27 25.22 -6.01
C ALA A 175 -0.35 26.39 -6.36
N LYS A 176 0.95 26.11 -6.45
CA LYS A 176 1.92 27.06 -6.96
C LYS A 176 2.69 26.40 -8.08
N GLU A 177 2.74 27.05 -9.23
CA GLU A 177 3.70 26.69 -10.26
C GLU A 177 5.10 26.98 -9.73
N SER A 178 5.91 25.94 -9.58
CA SER A 178 7.31 26.11 -9.24
C SER A 178 8.04 26.61 -10.48
N CYS A 179 7.94 27.91 -10.74
CA CYS A 179 8.75 28.60 -11.73
C CYS A 179 10.21 28.58 -11.24
N THR A 180 10.92 27.47 -11.44
CA THR A 180 12.38 27.49 -11.48
C THR A 180 12.76 28.13 -12.82
N GLY A 181 12.56 29.44 -12.89
CA GLY A 181 12.61 30.25 -14.10
C GLY A 181 11.75 31.49 -13.87
N ILE A 182 12.39 32.60 -13.49
CA ILE A 182 11.77 33.90 -13.27
C ILE A 182 10.74 34.20 -14.38
N LYS A 183 9.47 34.33 -14.00
CA LYS A 183 8.51 35.27 -14.59
C LYS A 183 7.27 35.37 -13.71
N SER A 184 7.21 36.48 -12.98
CA SER A 184 5.99 37.06 -12.43
C SER A 184 4.95 37.23 -13.54
N THR A 185 3.72 36.76 -13.35
CA THR A 185 2.49 37.47 -13.76
C THR A 185 1.32 36.89 -12.98
N LEU A 186 0.74 37.76 -12.15
CA LEU A 186 -0.51 37.57 -11.42
C LEU A 186 -1.68 37.39 -12.40
N ARG A 187 -2.58 36.44 -12.14
CA ARG A 187 -3.97 36.54 -12.58
C ARG A 187 -4.88 35.90 -11.54
N ASN A 188 -5.57 36.76 -10.80
CA ASN A 188 -6.71 36.41 -9.96
C ASN A 188 -7.93 36.21 -10.86
N ASP A 189 -8.74 35.21 -10.56
CA ASP A 189 -10.20 35.25 -10.65
C ASP A 189 -10.75 34.63 -9.36
#